data_AF-A0A959YVM8-F1
#
_entry.id   AF-A0A959YVM8-F1
#
_cell.length_a   1.000
_cell.length_b   1.000
_cell.length_c   1.000
_cell.angle_alpha   90.00
_cell.angle_beta   90.00
_cell.angle_gamma   90.00
#
_symmetry.space_group_name_H-M   'P 1'
#
loop_
_entity.id
_entity.type
_entity.pdbx_description
1 polymer ?
#
loop_
_entity_poly.entity_id
_entity_poly.type
_entity_poly.pdbx_seq_one_letter_code
_entity_poly.pdbx_strand_id
1 'polypeptide(L)'
;MSAPLTDRFGREHRSLRISIVDKCDLRCTYCMPEDQQFLKRDELMTREEIATLARLFVERYGVTKLRLTGGEPLLRPDVVDIVRDLSALPVKLGLTTNALGLHRHLDGLIDAGLTSLNISLDTFDAERFRQIARRDGFDTVWRNIHLALERGLRVKVNMVVMRGVNEDEVLRFVELTRDHPVHVRFIEFMPFAGNKWGRERVYTYGEMLGHIGSVHSFTKLEDDPHSTAKAYRVDGWPGTFAVISTVTEPFCGTCDRLRLTAEGRMRNCLFAREETDLLTPLRNGEDVAPLIEANVLGKHLMLGGLPPFKPEAEEQVLKDLSERPMVSIGG
;
A
#
# COMPACT_ATOMS: atom_id res chain seq x y z
N MET A 1 -21.64 21.88 -1.11
CA MET A 1 -20.36 21.65 -1.79
C MET A 1 -19.43 21.00 -0.78
N SER A 2 -18.88 19.82 -1.07
CA SER A 2 -17.87 19.16 -0.20
C SER A 2 -16.60 20.00 -0.16
N ALA A 3 -16.10 20.33 1.03
CA ALA A 3 -14.82 21.02 1.18
C ALA A 3 -13.70 19.96 1.24
N PRO A 4 -12.68 20.01 0.37
CA PRO A 4 -11.60 19.03 0.41
C PRO A 4 -10.85 19.10 1.74
N LEU A 5 -10.37 17.94 2.22
CA LEU A 5 -9.42 17.91 3.34
C LEU A 5 -8.08 18.44 2.86
N THR A 6 -7.75 19.66 3.29
CA THR A 6 -6.51 20.35 2.91
C THR A 6 -5.63 20.53 4.14
N ASP A 7 -4.36 20.15 4.02
CA ASP A 7 -3.38 20.36 5.08
C ASP A 7 -2.75 21.76 5.06
N ARG A 8 -1.84 22.01 6.02
CA ARG A 8 -1.13 23.29 6.16
C ARG A 8 -0.21 23.65 4.99
N PHE A 9 0.01 22.74 4.05
CA PHE A 9 0.85 22.93 2.88
C PHE A 9 0.04 23.02 1.58
N GLY A 10 -1.30 23.08 1.69
CA GLY A 10 -2.19 23.22 0.53
C GLY A 10 -2.41 21.92 -0.24
N ARG A 11 -2.05 20.76 0.34
CA ARG A 11 -2.29 19.46 -0.32
C ARG A 11 -3.73 19.02 -0.06
N GLU A 12 -4.50 18.82 -1.12
CA GLU A 12 -5.83 18.22 -1.03
C GLU A 12 -5.73 16.70 -0.90
N HIS A 13 -6.42 16.11 0.06
CA HIS A 13 -6.41 14.67 0.30
C HIS A 13 -7.63 13.99 -0.33
N ARG A 14 -7.39 13.23 -1.40
CA ARG A 14 -8.42 12.57 -2.22
C ARG A 14 -8.35 11.05 -2.18
N SER A 15 -7.39 10.48 -1.46
CA SER A 15 -7.15 9.03 -1.38
C SER A 15 -7.16 8.54 0.06
N LEU A 16 -8.01 7.55 0.36
CA LEU A 16 -8.07 6.87 1.65
C LEU A 16 -7.70 5.39 1.51
N ARG A 17 -6.77 4.92 2.34
CA ARG A 17 -6.39 3.51 2.46
C ARG A 17 -6.99 2.96 3.74
N ILE A 18 -7.79 1.90 3.64
CA ILE A 18 -8.53 1.31 4.76
C ILE A 18 -8.00 -0.10 4.98
N SER A 19 -7.36 -0.31 6.13
CA SER A 19 -7.05 -1.64 6.63
C SER A 19 -8.32 -2.25 7.22
N ILE A 20 -8.74 -3.42 6.76
CA ILE A 20 -9.98 -4.05 7.23
C ILE A 20 -9.72 -5.23 8.15
N VAL A 21 -8.46 -5.64 8.30
CA VAL A 21 -8.04 -6.77 9.14
C VAL A 21 -6.55 -6.60 9.42
N ASP A 22 -6.06 -7.09 10.54
CA ASP A 22 -4.65 -7.04 10.93
C ASP A 22 -3.93 -8.40 10.79
N LYS A 23 -4.70 -9.48 10.62
CA LYS A 23 -4.20 -10.83 10.33
C LYS A 23 -3.67 -10.94 8.90
N CYS A 24 -2.63 -11.76 8.74
CA CYS A 24 -2.07 -12.15 7.45
C CYS A 24 -1.76 -13.66 7.48
N ASP A 25 -1.87 -14.32 6.33
CA ASP A 25 -1.49 -15.72 6.13
C ASP A 25 0.00 -15.89 5.77
N LEU A 26 0.68 -14.79 5.44
CA LEU A 26 2.14 -14.71 5.33
C LEU A 26 2.80 -14.11 6.59
N ARG A 27 4.12 -14.27 6.69
CA ARG A 27 4.98 -13.74 7.78
C ARG A 27 6.21 -13.05 7.18
N CYS A 28 5.99 -12.10 6.27
CA CYS A 28 7.08 -11.49 5.53
C CYS A 28 8.09 -10.79 6.45
N THR A 29 9.39 -11.10 6.26
CA THR A 29 10.50 -10.63 7.10
C THR A 29 10.59 -9.11 7.23
N TYR A 30 10.10 -8.37 6.25
CA TYR A 30 10.12 -6.91 6.26
C TYR A 30 8.83 -6.24 6.78
N CYS A 31 7.78 -7.02 7.08
CA CYS A 31 6.43 -6.51 7.30
C CYS A 31 5.85 -6.88 8.68
N MET A 32 5.97 -8.16 9.07
CA MET A 32 5.32 -8.71 10.26
C MET A 32 6.36 -9.38 11.16
N PRO A 33 6.56 -8.90 12.40
CA PRO A 33 7.35 -9.58 13.44
C PRO A 33 6.82 -10.99 13.76
N GLU A 34 7.68 -11.86 14.29
CA GLU A 34 7.31 -13.25 14.65
C GLU A 34 6.27 -13.31 15.77
N ASP A 35 6.37 -12.40 16.71
CA ASP A 35 5.57 -12.26 17.93
C ASP A 35 4.41 -11.26 17.77
N GLN A 36 3.99 -11.00 16.51
CA GLN A 36 2.88 -10.10 16.22
C GLN A 36 1.62 -10.49 17.00
N GLN A 37 1.13 -9.56 17.81
CA GLN A 37 -0.18 -9.67 18.46
C GLN A 37 -1.28 -9.17 17.53
N PHE A 38 -2.39 -9.90 17.49
CA PHE A 38 -3.53 -9.55 16.66
C PHE A 38 -4.68 -9.00 17.50
N LEU A 39 -5.41 -8.07 16.91
CA LEU A 39 -6.63 -7.48 17.43
C LEU A 39 -7.68 -8.55 17.70
N LYS A 40 -8.41 -8.36 18.78
CA LYS A 40 -9.64 -9.09 19.06
C LYS A 40 -10.73 -8.63 18.10
N ARG A 41 -11.78 -9.45 17.99
CA ARG A 41 -12.87 -9.21 17.03
C ARG A 41 -13.62 -7.91 17.31
N ASP A 42 -13.80 -7.54 18.56
CA ASP A 42 -14.46 -6.33 19.03
C ASP A 42 -13.60 -5.06 18.87
N GLU A 43 -12.28 -5.20 18.73
CA GLU A 43 -11.36 -4.10 18.45
C GLU A 43 -11.33 -3.74 16.95
N LEU A 44 -11.72 -4.67 16.07
CA LEU A 44 -11.80 -4.42 14.62
C LEU A 44 -13.04 -3.59 14.27
N MET A 45 -12.91 -2.74 13.24
CA MET A 45 -14.05 -2.08 12.63
C MET A 45 -14.99 -3.10 11.98
N THR A 46 -16.29 -2.99 12.27
CA THR A 46 -17.33 -3.74 11.56
C THR A 46 -17.48 -3.25 10.12
N ARG A 47 -18.23 -4.01 9.30
CA ARG A 47 -18.54 -3.62 7.92
C ARG A 47 -19.28 -2.28 7.87
N GLU A 48 -20.22 -2.09 8.78
CA GLU A 48 -21.04 -0.88 8.90
C GLU A 48 -20.20 0.32 9.32
N GLU A 49 -19.26 0.13 10.24
CA GLU A 49 -18.32 1.18 10.68
C GLU A 49 -17.38 1.60 9.53
N ILE A 50 -16.87 0.65 8.76
CA ILE A 50 -16.08 0.91 7.55
C ILE A 50 -16.90 1.72 6.54
N ALA A 51 -18.12 1.28 6.23
CA ALA A 51 -18.99 1.96 5.28
C ALA A 51 -19.34 3.38 5.74
N THR A 52 -19.59 3.57 7.05
CA THR A 52 -19.91 4.88 7.65
C THR A 52 -18.74 5.85 7.53
N LEU A 53 -17.53 5.43 7.92
CA LEU A 53 -16.34 6.28 7.82
C LEU A 53 -15.99 6.56 6.35
N ALA A 54 -16.01 5.55 5.48
CA ALA A 54 -15.73 5.75 4.06
C ALA A 54 -16.72 6.73 3.41
N ARG A 55 -18.02 6.61 3.72
CA ARG A 55 -19.06 7.54 3.27
C ARG A 55 -18.78 8.96 3.74
N LEU A 56 -18.43 9.15 5.01
CA LEU A 56 -18.06 10.47 5.55
C LEU A 56 -16.91 11.08 4.75
N PHE A 57 -15.84 10.32 4.48
CA PHE A 57 -14.70 10.79 3.69
C PHE A 57 -15.07 11.16 2.26
N VAL A 58 -15.96 10.40 1.63
CA VAL A 58 -16.39 10.66 0.25
C VAL A 58 -17.33 11.85 0.17
N GLU A 59 -18.41 11.84 0.96
CA GLU A 59 -19.49 12.83 0.86
C GLU A 59 -19.10 14.19 1.44
N ARG A 60 -18.40 14.23 2.58
CA ARG A 60 -18.00 15.48 3.24
C ARG A 60 -16.73 16.07 2.65
N TYR A 61 -15.73 15.21 2.39
CA TYR A 61 -14.37 15.64 2.03
C TYR A 61 -13.98 15.39 0.57
N GLY A 62 -14.86 14.78 -0.22
CA GLY A 62 -14.62 14.58 -1.65
C GLY A 62 -13.48 13.59 -1.95
N VAL A 63 -13.26 12.60 -1.09
CA VAL A 63 -12.36 11.47 -1.40
C VAL A 63 -12.88 10.73 -2.64
N THR A 64 -11.98 10.47 -3.60
CA THR A 64 -12.32 9.84 -4.89
C THR A 64 -11.63 8.50 -5.11
N LYS A 65 -10.67 8.14 -4.25
CA LYS A 65 -9.91 6.89 -4.35
C LYS A 65 -9.97 6.16 -3.00
N LEU A 66 -10.46 4.93 -3.01
CA LEU A 66 -10.41 4.03 -1.85
C LEU A 66 -9.50 2.85 -2.16
N ARG A 67 -8.70 2.44 -1.17
CA ARG A 67 -7.88 1.24 -1.27
C ARG A 67 -8.03 0.37 -0.03
N LEU A 68 -8.57 -0.83 -0.22
CA LEU A 68 -8.64 -1.85 0.81
C LEU A 68 -7.30 -2.58 0.97
N THR A 69 -6.97 -2.88 2.22
CA THR A 69 -5.74 -3.56 2.65
C THR A 69 -6.04 -4.37 3.91
N GLY A 70 -5.02 -4.95 4.52
CA GLY A 70 -5.09 -5.43 5.89
C GLY A 70 -3.71 -5.49 6.52
N GLY A 71 -3.49 -6.56 7.29
CA GLY A 71 -2.57 -7.59 6.84
C GLY A 71 -2.99 -8.12 5.47
N GLU A 72 -3.67 -9.27 5.43
CA GLU A 72 -4.23 -9.84 4.19
C GLU A 72 -5.77 -9.70 4.18
N PRO A 73 -6.34 -8.77 3.38
CA PRO A 73 -7.77 -8.51 3.35
C PRO A 73 -8.62 -9.70 2.93
N LEU A 74 -8.09 -10.63 2.12
CA LEU A 74 -8.83 -11.82 1.70
C LEU A 74 -9.09 -12.83 2.83
N LEU A 75 -8.48 -12.64 4.01
CA LEU A 75 -8.80 -13.41 5.21
C LEU A 75 -10.09 -12.94 5.90
N ARG A 76 -10.61 -11.76 5.53
CA ARG A 76 -11.82 -11.20 6.11
C ARG A 76 -13.06 -11.85 5.45
N PRO A 77 -13.92 -12.58 6.21
CA PRO A 77 -15.02 -13.35 5.62
C PRO A 77 -16.03 -12.53 4.80
N ASP A 78 -16.27 -11.29 5.20
CA ASP A 78 -17.20 -10.33 4.59
C ASP A 78 -16.52 -9.37 3.59
N VAL A 79 -15.31 -9.70 3.08
CA VAL A 79 -14.54 -8.81 2.18
C VAL A 79 -15.30 -8.44 0.91
N VAL A 80 -16.04 -9.38 0.31
CA VAL A 80 -16.83 -9.12 -0.90
C VAL A 80 -17.97 -8.15 -0.61
N ASP A 81 -18.59 -8.26 0.55
CA ASP A 81 -19.67 -7.38 0.97
C ASP A 81 -19.17 -5.96 1.26
N ILE A 82 -18.00 -5.83 1.90
CA ILE A 82 -17.33 -4.54 2.10
C ILE A 82 -17.02 -3.88 0.75
N VAL A 83 -16.49 -4.64 -0.20
CA VAL A 83 -16.25 -4.12 -1.56
C VAL A 83 -17.56 -3.64 -2.18
N ARG A 84 -18.66 -4.38 -2.05
CA ARG A 84 -19.96 -4.00 -2.59
C ARG A 84 -20.47 -2.68 -2.02
N ASP A 85 -20.37 -2.49 -0.70
CA ASP A 85 -20.80 -1.26 -0.04
C ASP A 85 -19.96 -0.05 -0.47
N LEU A 86 -18.64 -0.24 -0.58
CA LEU A 86 -17.72 0.84 -0.94
C LEU A 86 -17.79 1.20 -2.43
N SER A 87 -18.03 0.23 -3.31
CA SER A 87 -18.22 0.45 -4.74
C SER A 87 -19.50 1.22 -5.07
N ALA A 88 -20.48 1.26 -4.16
CA ALA A 88 -21.67 2.09 -4.30
C ALA A 88 -21.38 3.60 -4.13
N LEU A 89 -20.22 3.95 -3.58
CA LEU A 89 -19.75 5.33 -3.48
C LEU A 89 -19.10 5.76 -4.81
N PRO A 90 -19.10 7.06 -5.18
CA PRO A 90 -18.51 7.56 -6.42
C PRO A 90 -16.96 7.60 -6.36
N VAL A 91 -16.32 6.43 -6.21
CA VAL A 91 -14.88 6.29 -5.99
C VAL A 91 -14.24 5.23 -6.89
N LYS A 92 -12.94 5.37 -7.13
CA LYS A 92 -12.11 4.30 -7.68
C LYS A 92 -11.68 3.37 -6.54
N LEU A 93 -12.26 2.17 -6.48
CA LEU A 93 -11.94 1.17 -5.47
C LEU A 93 -10.88 0.18 -5.95
N GLY A 94 -9.82 0.01 -5.15
CA GLY A 94 -8.81 -1.03 -5.36
C GLY A 94 -8.52 -1.83 -4.10
N LEU A 95 -7.90 -2.99 -4.29
CA LEU A 95 -7.50 -3.90 -3.21
C LEU A 95 -6.00 -4.16 -3.29
N THR A 96 -5.32 -4.25 -2.14
CA THR A 96 -3.94 -4.75 -2.04
C THR A 96 -3.94 -6.10 -1.32
N THR A 97 -3.36 -7.13 -1.93
CA THR A 97 -3.36 -8.51 -1.44
C THR A 97 -2.04 -9.20 -1.80
N ASN A 98 -1.66 -10.23 -1.05
CA ASN A 98 -0.62 -11.19 -1.45
C ASN A 98 -1.14 -12.22 -2.48
N ALA A 99 -2.44 -12.20 -2.75
CA ALA A 99 -3.17 -13.02 -3.71
C ALA A 99 -3.25 -14.53 -3.42
N LEU A 100 -2.82 -15.06 -2.27
CA LEU A 100 -2.96 -16.50 -1.97
C LEU A 100 -4.43 -16.98 -2.03
N GLY A 101 -5.33 -16.21 -1.41
CA GLY A 101 -6.76 -16.50 -1.38
C GLY A 101 -7.55 -16.04 -2.61
N LEU A 102 -6.91 -15.38 -3.59
CA LEU A 102 -7.63 -14.57 -4.59
C LEU A 102 -8.64 -15.37 -5.41
N HIS A 103 -8.26 -16.56 -5.90
CA HIS A 103 -9.13 -17.46 -6.67
C HIS A 103 -10.49 -17.75 -6.01
N ARG A 104 -10.60 -17.68 -4.68
CA ARG A 104 -11.85 -17.97 -3.96
C ARG A 104 -12.84 -16.79 -3.96
N HIS A 105 -12.32 -15.58 -4.14
CA HIS A 105 -13.08 -14.34 -3.99
C HIS A 105 -13.15 -13.52 -5.28
N LEU A 106 -12.29 -13.80 -6.27
CA LEU A 106 -12.06 -12.94 -7.41
C LEU A 106 -13.34 -12.57 -8.16
N ASP A 107 -14.14 -13.55 -8.57
CA ASP A 107 -15.36 -13.29 -9.33
C ASP A 107 -16.35 -12.46 -8.49
N GLY A 108 -16.53 -12.79 -7.20
CA GLY A 108 -17.36 -12.00 -6.29
C GLY A 108 -16.85 -10.57 -6.06
N LEU A 109 -15.53 -10.36 -6.04
CA LEU A 109 -14.93 -9.03 -5.92
C LEU A 109 -15.17 -8.20 -7.19
N ILE A 110 -15.07 -8.81 -8.37
CA ILE A 110 -15.37 -8.17 -9.65
C ILE A 110 -16.85 -7.79 -9.72
N ASP A 111 -17.74 -8.72 -9.40
CA ASP A 111 -19.20 -8.50 -9.38
C ASP A 111 -19.59 -7.41 -8.37
N ALA A 112 -18.84 -7.30 -7.27
CA ALA A 112 -19.00 -6.24 -6.28
C ALA A 112 -18.40 -4.88 -6.70
N GLY A 113 -17.80 -4.77 -7.88
CA GLY A 113 -17.32 -3.50 -8.45
C GLY A 113 -15.83 -3.20 -8.24
N LEU A 114 -15.01 -4.19 -7.86
CA LEU A 114 -13.57 -3.98 -7.74
C LEU A 114 -12.95 -3.65 -9.10
N THR A 115 -12.21 -2.54 -9.17
CA THR A 115 -11.65 -2.06 -10.46
C THR A 115 -10.15 -2.29 -10.63
N SER A 116 -9.41 -2.51 -9.53
CA SER A 116 -7.95 -2.67 -9.59
C SER A 116 -7.38 -3.51 -8.47
N LEU A 117 -6.37 -4.32 -8.81
CA LEU A 117 -5.63 -5.16 -7.87
C LEU A 117 -4.18 -4.71 -7.78
N ASN A 118 -3.69 -4.57 -6.54
CA ASN A 118 -2.28 -4.54 -6.22
C ASN A 118 -1.91 -5.90 -5.63
N ILE A 119 -1.05 -6.64 -6.30
CA ILE A 119 -0.56 -7.94 -5.83
C ILE A 119 0.88 -7.78 -5.36
N SER A 120 1.18 -8.16 -4.12
CA SER A 120 2.54 -8.17 -3.59
C SER A 120 3.24 -9.47 -3.99
N LEU A 121 4.35 -9.37 -4.72
CA LEU A 121 5.22 -10.48 -5.10
C LEU A 121 6.66 -9.97 -5.14
N ASP A 122 7.53 -10.53 -4.30
CA ASP A 122 8.90 -10.04 -4.13
C ASP A 122 9.96 -10.87 -4.87
N THR A 123 9.57 -11.98 -5.50
CA THR A 123 10.48 -12.91 -6.17
C THR A 123 9.70 -13.91 -7.04
N PHE A 124 10.34 -14.40 -8.09
CA PHE A 124 9.90 -15.52 -8.91
C PHE A 124 10.60 -16.85 -8.57
N ASP A 125 11.40 -16.88 -7.51
CA ASP A 125 12.02 -18.08 -6.96
C ASP A 125 11.23 -18.57 -5.74
N ALA A 126 10.76 -19.82 -5.78
CA ALA A 126 9.89 -20.37 -4.74
C ALA A 126 10.61 -20.52 -3.39
N GLU A 127 11.92 -20.77 -3.38
CA GLU A 127 12.69 -20.88 -2.15
C GLU A 127 12.92 -19.51 -1.52
N ARG A 128 13.30 -18.51 -2.33
CA ARG A 128 13.39 -17.11 -1.91
C ARG A 128 12.03 -16.58 -1.43
N PHE A 129 10.92 -17.00 -2.07
CA PHE A 129 9.57 -16.68 -1.59
C PHE A 129 9.37 -17.22 -0.18
N ARG A 130 9.71 -18.50 0.07
CA ARG A 130 9.64 -19.09 1.42
C ARG A 130 10.54 -18.36 2.42
N GLN A 131 11.72 -17.91 2.02
CA GLN A 131 12.62 -17.15 2.91
C GLN A 131 12.06 -15.78 3.27
N ILE A 132 11.52 -15.05 2.29
CA ILE A 132 10.92 -13.72 2.50
C ILE A 132 9.61 -13.84 3.26
N ALA A 133 8.66 -14.64 2.77
CA ALA A 133 7.29 -14.74 3.26
C ALA A 133 7.12 -15.70 4.45
N ARG A 134 8.13 -16.53 4.73
CA ARG A 134 8.18 -17.56 5.78
C ARG A 134 7.05 -18.58 5.70
N ARG A 135 6.47 -18.72 4.51
CA ARG A 135 5.41 -19.66 4.12
C ARG A 135 5.59 -20.02 2.65
N ASP A 136 5.10 -21.19 2.27
CA ASP A 136 4.99 -21.54 0.85
C ASP A 136 3.76 -20.88 0.22
N GLY A 137 3.72 -20.81 -1.10
CA GLY A 137 2.56 -20.28 -1.83
C GLY A 137 2.88 -19.60 -3.16
N PHE A 138 4.14 -19.53 -3.57
CA PHE A 138 4.56 -18.86 -4.81
C PHE A 138 3.71 -19.28 -6.01
N ASP A 139 3.56 -20.58 -6.27
CA ASP A 139 2.80 -21.08 -7.42
C ASP A 139 1.34 -20.64 -7.39
N THR A 140 0.74 -20.53 -6.20
CA THR A 140 -0.64 -20.06 -6.03
C THR A 140 -0.75 -18.57 -6.31
N VAL A 141 0.17 -17.76 -5.80
CA VAL A 141 0.23 -16.31 -6.09
C VAL A 141 0.40 -16.10 -7.59
N TRP A 142 1.31 -16.84 -8.21
CA TRP A 142 1.59 -16.74 -9.63
C TRP A 142 0.38 -17.10 -10.51
N ARG A 143 -0.28 -18.22 -10.23
CA ARG A 143 -1.55 -18.58 -10.91
C ARG A 143 -2.62 -17.51 -10.72
N ASN A 144 -2.72 -16.91 -9.53
CA ASN A 144 -3.73 -15.90 -9.25
C ASN A 144 -3.44 -14.54 -9.92
N ILE A 145 -2.18 -14.20 -10.20
CA ILE A 145 -1.82 -13.06 -11.04
C ILE A 145 -2.34 -13.27 -12.47
N HIS A 146 -2.09 -14.43 -13.07
CA HIS A 146 -2.61 -14.76 -14.40
C HIS A 146 -4.13 -14.77 -14.44
N LEU A 147 -4.77 -15.41 -13.44
CA LEU A 147 -6.22 -15.42 -13.31
C LEU A 147 -6.81 -14.00 -13.28
N ALA A 148 -6.22 -13.08 -12.51
CA ALA A 148 -6.67 -11.69 -12.45
C ALA A 148 -6.51 -10.97 -13.80
N LEU A 149 -5.43 -11.22 -14.54
CA LEU A 149 -5.21 -10.68 -15.88
C LEU A 149 -6.23 -11.23 -16.89
N GLU A 150 -6.53 -12.53 -16.85
CA GLU A 150 -7.53 -13.18 -17.70
C GLU A 150 -8.94 -12.63 -17.48
N ARG A 151 -9.26 -12.22 -16.24
CA ARG A 151 -10.54 -11.57 -15.91
C ARG A 151 -10.57 -10.08 -16.27
N GLY A 152 -9.53 -9.56 -16.93
CA GLY A 152 -9.48 -8.18 -17.43
C GLY A 152 -9.31 -7.12 -16.33
N LEU A 153 -8.91 -7.51 -15.11
CA LEU A 153 -8.63 -6.54 -14.06
C LEU A 153 -7.36 -5.77 -14.35
N ARG A 154 -7.33 -4.50 -13.93
CA ARG A 154 -6.10 -3.73 -13.89
C ARG A 154 -5.19 -4.25 -12.77
N VAL A 155 -4.24 -5.11 -13.13
CA VAL A 155 -3.28 -5.70 -12.20
C VAL A 155 -2.03 -4.86 -12.09
N LYS A 156 -1.60 -4.62 -10.84
CA LYS A 156 -0.32 -4.01 -10.51
C LYS A 156 0.45 -4.98 -9.61
N VAL A 157 1.70 -5.28 -9.95
CA VAL A 157 2.56 -6.15 -9.13
C VAL A 157 3.55 -5.28 -8.36
N ASN A 158 3.62 -5.44 -7.04
CA ASN A 158 4.50 -4.70 -6.16
C ASN A 158 5.63 -5.60 -5.68
N MET A 159 6.86 -5.12 -5.84
CA MET A 159 8.07 -5.75 -5.33
C MET A 159 8.79 -4.76 -4.42
N VAL A 160 8.99 -5.13 -3.16
CA VAL A 160 9.92 -4.41 -2.27
C VAL A 160 11.32 -4.91 -2.61
N VAL A 161 12.15 -4.01 -3.15
CA VAL A 161 13.50 -4.37 -3.58
C VAL A 161 14.46 -4.16 -2.41
N MET A 162 15.11 -5.24 -2.00
CA MET A 162 16.04 -5.29 -0.88
C MET A 162 17.39 -5.76 -1.39
N ARG A 163 18.44 -4.96 -1.15
CA ARG A 163 19.81 -5.32 -1.52
C ARG A 163 20.27 -6.56 -0.77
N GLY A 164 20.98 -7.45 -1.47
CA GLY A 164 21.46 -8.73 -1.00
C GLY A 164 20.35 -9.78 -0.88
N VAL A 165 19.16 -9.53 -1.44
CA VAL A 165 18.00 -10.42 -1.27
C VAL A 165 17.33 -10.74 -2.60
N ASN A 166 16.87 -9.73 -3.33
CA ASN A 166 16.05 -9.91 -4.54
C ASN A 166 16.32 -8.87 -5.65
N GLU A 167 17.31 -8.00 -5.50
CA GLU A 167 17.62 -6.96 -6.49
C GLU A 167 18.06 -7.53 -7.85
N ASP A 168 18.55 -8.77 -7.86
CA ASP A 168 18.89 -9.55 -9.06
C ASP A 168 17.68 -9.83 -9.95
N GLU A 169 16.46 -9.80 -9.40
CA GLU A 169 15.23 -10.07 -10.15
C GLU A 169 14.55 -8.84 -10.74
N VAL A 170 15.09 -7.63 -10.52
CA VAL A 170 14.50 -6.38 -11.05
C VAL A 170 14.25 -6.48 -12.56
N LEU A 171 15.22 -6.99 -13.33
CA LEU A 171 15.07 -7.20 -14.77
C LEU A 171 13.98 -8.21 -15.10
N ARG A 172 13.91 -9.33 -14.38
CA ARG A 172 12.88 -10.37 -14.59
C ARG A 172 11.47 -9.84 -14.37
N PHE A 173 11.28 -8.97 -13.37
CA PHE A 173 10.02 -8.27 -13.16
C PHE A 173 9.71 -7.26 -14.27
N VAL A 174 10.72 -6.58 -14.83
CA VAL A 174 10.50 -5.76 -16.03
C VAL A 174 10.07 -6.63 -17.21
N GLU A 175 10.71 -7.78 -17.45
CA GLU A 175 10.38 -8.69 -18.54
C GLU A 175 8.93 -9.21 -18.50
N LEU A 176 8.33 -9.36 -17.31
CA LEU A 176 6.90 -9.67 -17.17
C LEU A 176 6.00 -8.67 -17.94
N THR A 177 6.45 -7.42 -18.09
CA THR A 177 5.69 -6.38 -18.81
C THR A 177 5.75 -6.51 -20.33
N ARG A 178 6.60 -7.40 -20.86
CA ARG A 178 6.72 -7.71 -22.31
C ARG A 178 5.49 -8.45 -22.84
N ASP A 179 5.02 -9.44 -22.09
CA ASP A 179 3.97 -10.35 -22.55
C ASP A 179 2.60 -10.01 -21.95
N HIS A 180 2.58 -9.19 -20.89
CA HIS A 180 1.36 -8.90 -20.13
C HIS A 180 1.17 -7.39 -19.92
N PRO A 181 -0.08 -6.89 -19.98
CA PRO A 181 -0.42 -5.48 -19.71
C PRO A 181 -0.43 -5.17 -18.20
N VAL A 182 0.56 -5.70 -17.47
CA VAL A 182 0.72 -5.49 -16.04
C VAL A 182 1.51 -4.22 -15.75
N HIS A 183 1.23 -3.60 -14.60
CA HIS A 183 2.00 -2.48 -14.10
C HIS A 183 2.86 -2.91 -12.90
N VAL A 184 4.14 -3.14 -13.14
CA VAL A 184 5.10 -3.53 -12.12
C VAL A 184 5.56 -2.29 -11.34
N ARG A 185 5.70 -2.41 -10.03
CA ARG A 185 6.14 -1.31 -9.17
C ARG A 185 7.20 -1.79 -8.21
N PHE A 186 8.39 -1.25 -8.38
CA PHE A 186 9.49 -1.42 -7.46
C PHE A 186 9.35 -0.42 -6.32
N ILE A 187 9.50 -0.88 -5.09
CA ILE A 187 9.37 -0.08 -3.88
C ILE A 187 10.71 -0.12 -3.17
N GLU A 188 11.28 1.05 -2.86
CA GLU A 188 12.48 1.10 -2.03
C GLU A 188 12.17 0.52 -0.65
N PHE A 189 13.10 -0.28 -0.12
CA PHE A 189 12.98 -0.81 1.22
C PHE A 189 12.96 0.33 2.26
N MET A 190 11.87 0.40 3.05
CA MET A 190 11.60 1.48 4.00
C MET A 190 11.79 1.04 5.45
N PRO A 191 12.10 1.97 6.36
CA PRO A 191 12.23 1.66 7.78
C PRO A 191 10.87 1.46 8.45
N PHE A 192 10.71 0.34 9.16
CA PHE A 192 9.57 0.04 10.04
C PHE A 192 10.04 -0.68 11.30
N ALA A 193 9.24 -0.62 12.36
CA ALA A 193 9.53 -1.39 13.57
C ALA A 193 9.72 -2.88 13.25
N GLY A 194 10.83 -3.43 13.74
CA GLY A 194 11.16 -4.86 13.65
C GLY A 194 11.69 -5.36 12.32
N ASN A 195 11.76 -4.54 11.26
CA ASN A 195 12.17 -5.02 9.93
C ASN A 195 13.70 -4.98 9.66
N LYS A 196 14.48 -4.62 10.68
CA LYS A 196 15.96 -4.53 10.64
C LYS A 196 16.45 -3.68 9.45
N TRP A 197 15.76 -2.58 9.18
CA TRP A 197 16.15 -1.66 8.13
C TRP A 197 17.53 -1.06 8.41
N GLY A 198 18.30 -0.90 7.34
CA GLY A 198 19.58 -0.21 7.30
C GLY A 198 19.78 0.32 5.88
N ARG A 199 20.43 1.47 5.75
CA ARG A 199 20.58 2.15 4.44
C ARG A 199 21.31 1.29 3.41
N GLU A 200 22.26 0.46 3.85
CA GLU A 200 22.99 -0.49 3.03
C GLU A 200 22.08 -1.51 2.33
N ARG A 201 20.90 -1.80 2.91
CA ARG A 201 19.90 -2.72 2.35
C ARG A 201 18.98 -2.05 1.33
N VAL A 202 19.05 -0.73 1.16
CA VAL A 202 18.25 0.00 0.18
C VAL A 202 18.89 -0.13 -1.20
N TYR A 203 18.18 -0.75 -2.13
CA TYR A 203 18.49 -0.66 -3.55
C TYR A 203 17.77 0.56 -4.12
N THR A 204 18.53 1.58 -4.52
CA THR A 204 17.98 2.92 -4.72
C THR A 204 17.25 3.07 -6.05
N TYR A 205 16.40 4.09 -6.15
CA TYR A 205 15.77 4.52 -7.39
C TYR A 205 16.74 4.62 -8.58
N GLY A 206 17.90 5.27 -8.39
CA GLY A 206 18.91 5.42 -9.42
C GLY A 206 19.54 4.08 -9.82
N GLU A 207 19.81 3.19 -8.86
CA GLU A 207 20.34 1.85 -9.14
C GLU A 207 19.33 0.98 -9.89
N MET A 208 18.05 1.03 -9.51
CA MET A 208 16.98 0.31 -10.24
C MET A 208 16.92 0.76 -11.70
N LEU A 209 16.89 2.07 -11.96
CA LEU A 209 16.86 2.58 -13.33
C LEU A 209 18.15 2.27 -14.10
N GLY A 210 19.31 2.35 -13.45
CA GLY A 210 20.59 1.99 -14.04
C GLY A 210 20.66 0.50 -14.41
N HIS A 211 20.19 -0.38 -13.54
CA HIS A 211 20.13 -1.81 -13.78
C HIS A 211 19.20 -2.13 -14.95
N ILE A 212 17.98 -1.56 -14.97
CA ILE A 212 17.05 -1.74 -16.08
C ILE A 212 17.63 -1.17 -17.39
N GLY A 213 18.24 0.00 -17.32
CA GLY A 213 18.83 0.72 -18.47
C GLY A 213 20.05 0.03 -19.07
N SER A 214 20.69 -0.88 -18.33
CA SER A 214 21.80 -1.68 -18.84
C SER A 214 21.38 -2.73 -19.87
N VAL A 215 20.09 -3.11 -19.90
CA VAL A 215 19.54 -4.16 -20.78
C VAL A 215 18.41 -3.62 -21.67
N HIS A 216 17.58 -2.70 -21.17
CA HIS A 216 16.40 -2.22 -21.88
C HIS A 216 16.41 -0.70 -22.03
N SER A 217 16.11 -0.22 -23.24
CA SER A 217 15.73 1.18 -23.45
C SER A 217 14.29 1.40 -23.00
N PHE A 218 14.04 2.51 -22.31
CA PHE A 218 12.71 2.84 -21.80
C PHE A 218 12.45 4.34 -21.80
N THR A 219 11.19 4.70 -21.85
CA THR A 219 10.71 6.08 -21.84
C THR A 219 9.95 6.39 -20.54
N LYS A 220 10.20 7.57 -19.96
CA LYS A 220 9.42 8.09 -18.83
C LYS A 220 7.98 8.39 -19.27
N LEU A 221 7.00 7.93 -18.52
CA LEU A 221 5.59 8.28 -18.72
C LEU A 221 5.22 9.52 -17.91
N GLU A 222 4.20 10.25 -18.38
CA GLU A 222 3.56 11.31 -17.61
C GLU A 222 2.86 10.72 -16.38
N ASP A 223 3.22 11.22 -15.20
CA ASP A 223 2.62 10.79 -13.94
C ASP A 223 1.42 11.67 -13.60
N ASP A 224 0.42 11.09 -12.94
CA ASP A 224 -0.65 11.88 -12.28
C ASP A 224 -0.01 12.84 -11.26
N PRO A 225 -0.53 14.08 -11.09
CA PRO A 225 0.06 15.07 -10.18
C PRO A 225 0.27 14.57 -8.74
N HIS A 226 -0.56 13.64 -8.28
CA HIS A 226 -0.50 13.03 -6.94
C HIS A 226 0.09 11.61 -6.96
N SER A 227 0.72 11.19 -8.05
CA SER A 227 1.34 9.87 -8.16
C SER A 227 2.51 9.73 -7.20
N THR A 228 2.54 8.60 -6.50
CA THR A 228 3.68 8.24 -5.64
C THR A 228 4.71 7.37 -6.35
N ALA A 229 4.44 7.02 -7.61
CA ALA A 229 5.28 6.16 -8.43
C ALA A 229 5.68 6.90 -9.69
N LYS A 230 6.95 6.79 -10.07
CA LYS A 230 7.49 7.34 -11.32
C LYS A 230 7.40 6.26 -12.38
N ALA A 231 6.45 6.37 -13.31
CA ALA A 231 6.16 5.34 -14.30
C ALA A 231 7.02 5.44 -15.57
N TYR A 232 7.31 4.29 -16.16
CA TYR A 232 8.14 4.09 -17.34
C TYR A 232 7.55 2.98 -18.21
N ARG A 233 7.97 2.95 -19.46
CA ARG A 233 7.63 1.89 -20.42
C ARG A 233 8.87 1.48 -21.20
N VAL A 234 9.10 0.18 -21.33
CA VAL A 234 10.04 -0.38 -22.32
C VAL A 234 9.38 -0.32 -23.69
N ASP A 235 10.09 0.18 -24.69
CA ASP A 235 9.50 0.45 -25.99
C ASP A 235 8.94 -0.83 -26.65
N GLY A 236 7.72 -0.73 -27.18
CA GLY A 236 7.02 -1.85 -27.82
C GLY A 236 6.33 -2.83 -26.86
N TRP A 237 6.47 -2.68 -25.55
CA TRP A 237 5.86 -3.59 -24.58
C TRP A 237 4.48 -3.09 -24.10
N PRO A 238 3.50 -3.99 -23.87
CA PRO A 238 2.14 -3.64 -23.46
C PRO A 238 2.06 -3.19 -22.01
N GLY A 239 2.93 -3.73 -21.14
CA GLY A 239 2.97 -3.38 -19.73
C GLY A 239 3.82 -2.14 -19.45
N THR A 240 3.96 -1.83 -18.17
CA THR A 240 4.73 -0.68 -17.68
C THR A 240 5.39 -1.03 -16.35
N PHE A 241 6.46 -0.33 -16.02
CA PHE A 241 7.05 -0.41 -14.68
C PHE A 241 7.09 0.96 -14.02
N ALA A 242 7.22 1.02 -12.71
CA ALA A 242 7.43 2.26 -11.99
C ALA A 242 8.30 2.03 -10.76
N VAL A 243 8.89 3.11 -10.27
CA VAL A 243 9.62 3.09 -9.00
C VAL A 243 8.92 4.01 -7.99
N ILE A 244 8.70 3.50 -6.78
CA ILE A 244 8.22 4.24 -5.62
C ILE A 244 9.45 4.55 -4.76
N SER A 245 10.05 5.72 -5.01
CA SER A 245 11.28 6.20 -4.36
C SER A 245 11.02 6.78 -2.96
N THR A 246 10.58 5.94 -2.03
CA THR A 246 10.17 6.35 -0.68
C THR A 246 11.31 6.90 0.17
N VAL A 247 12.54 6.51 -0.13
CA VAL A 247 13.74 6.82 0.65
C VAL A 247 14.58 7.89 -0.03
N THR A 248 14.98 7.67 -1.29
CA THR A 248 15.99 8.51 -1.94
C THR A 248 15.43 9.76 -2.59
N GLU A 249 14.21 9.70 -3.14
CA GLU A 249 13.54 10.85 -3.77
C GLU A 249 12.05 10.89 -3.38
N PRO A 250 11.71 11.32 -2.14
CA PRO A 250 10.35 11.24 -1.61
C PRO A 250 9.34 12.13 -2.37
N PHE A 251 8.14 11.61 -2.61
CA PHE A 251 7.01 12.28 -3.30
C PHE A 251 6.08 13.04 -2.34
N CYS A 252 6.58 13.48 -1.18
CA CYS A 252 5.72 14.02 -0.11
C CYS A 252 5.01 15.32 -0.51
N GLY A 253 5.59 16.12 -1.39
CA GLY A 253 5.05 17.42 -1.81
C GLY A 253 3.66 17.35 -2.46
N THR A 254 3.31 16.22 -3.07
CA THR A 254 2.01 16.04 -3.75
C THR A 254 1.16 14.92 -3.14
N CYS A 255 1.55 14.37 -1.98
CA CYS A 255 0.91 13.22 -1.36
C CYS A 255 -0.51 13.53 -0.86
N ASP A 256 -1.51 12.94 -1.50
CA ASP A 256 -2.95 13.09 -1.21
C ASP A 256 -3.51 11.97 -0.30
N ARG A 257 -2.65 11.11 0.24
CA ARG A 257 -3.05 9.86 0.90
C ARG A 257 -3.26 10.01 2.40
N LEU A 258 -4.35 9.43 2.88
CA LEU A 258 -4.70 9.19 4.28
C LEU A 258 -4.86 7.68 4.53
N ARG A 259 -4.77 7.28 5.78
CA ARG A 259 -4.87 5.87 6.19
C ARG A 259 -5.81 5.72 7.38
N LEU A 260 -6.57 4.63 7.37
CA LEU A 260 -7.39 4.15 8.47
C LEU A 260 -6.94 2.73 8.80
N THR A 261 -6.52 2.49 10.04
CA THR A 261 -6.10 1.17 10.52
C THR A 261 -7.31 0.28 10.78
N ALA A 262 -7.09 -1.01 11.07
CA ALA A 262 -8.18 -1.99 11.21
C ALA A 262 -9.04 -1.76 12.45
N GLU A 263 -8.47 -1.12 13.47
CA GLU A 263 -9.13 -0.63 14.69
C GLU A 263 -9.63 0.82 14.57
N GLY A 264 -9.70 1.37 13.35
CA GLY A 264 -10.30 2.68 13.08
C GLY A 264 -9.51 3.88 13.61
N ARG A 265 -8.18 3.75 13.67
CA ARG A 265 -7.28 4.88 13.93
C ARG A 265 -6.81 5.51 12.63
N MET A 266 -6.85 6.83 12.57
CA MET A 266 -6.45 7.60 11.40
C MET A 266 -4.98 7.99 11.46
N ARG A 267 -4.27 7.79 10.36
CA ARG A 267 -2.91 8.27 10.12
C ARG A 267 -2.87 9.15 8.88
N ASN A 268 -2.29 10.34 9.01
CA ASN A 268 -2.07 11.26 7.88
C ASN A 268 -0.83 10.90 7.03
N CYS A 269 0.05 10.03 7.54
CA CYS A 269 1.29 9.61 6.89
C CYS A 269 1.57 8.13 7.22
N LEU A 270 2.28 7.45 6.32
CA LEU A 270 2.77 6.09 6.58
C LEU A 270 3.74 6.09 7.78
N PHE A 271 4.60 7.10 7.87
CA PHE A 271 5.60 7.27 8.95
C PHE A 271 5.09 8.07 10.15
N ALA A 272 3.78 8.33 10.26
CA ALA A 272 3.24 9.05 11.41
C ALA A 272 3.56 8.31 12.73
N ARG A 273 3.99 9.04 13.76
CA ARG A 273 4.20 8.46 15.10
C ARG A 273 2.89 8.34 15.88
N GLU A 274 2.02 9.31 15.66
CA GLU A 274 0.72 9.43 16.33
C GLU A 274 -0.42 9.06 15.39
N GLU A 275 -1.54 8.68 16.00
CA GLU A 275 -2.77 8.32 15.31
C GLU A 275 -3.96 8.91 16.05
N THR A 276 -5.02 9.21 15.32
CA THR A 276 -6.26 9.73 15.90
C THR A 276 -7.31 8.64 15.94
N ASP A 277 -7.82 8.32 17.13
CA ASP A 277 -8.91 7.35 17.31
C ASP A 277 -10.21 7.94 16.76
N LEU A 278 -10.78 7.30 15.73
CA LEU A 278 -12.08 7.65 15.18
C LEU A 278 -13.15 6.63 15.58
N LEU A 279 -12.76 5.41 15.97
CA LEU A 279 -13.70 4.33 16.21
C LEU A 279 -14.44 4.51 17.53
N THR A 280 -13.73 4.90 18.60
CA THR A 280 -14.35 5.08 19.92
C THR A 280 -15.42 6.18 19.89
N PRO A 281 -15.15 7.41 19.38
CA PRO A 281 -16.18 8.44 19.31
C PRO A 281 -17.31 8.07 18.35
N LEU A 282 -17.01 7.41 17.23
CA LEU A 282 -18.04 6.91 16.30
C LEU A 282 -19.01 5.94 17.00
N ARG A 283 -18.49 5.00 17.80
CA ARG A 283 -19.29 4.04 18.58
C ARG A 283 -20.13 4.71 19.66
N ASN A 284 -19.68 5.83 20.19
CA ASN A 284 -20.44 6.67 21.12
C ASN A 284 -21.49 7.55 20.42
N GLY A 285 -21.57 7.54 19.09
CA GLY A 285 -22.47 8.40 18.31
C GLY A 285 -21.99 9.85 18.20
N GLU A 286 -20.71 10.11 18.43
CA GLU A 286 -20.10 11.44 18.35
C GLU A 286 -19.70 11.79 16.90
N ASP A 287 -19.63 13.09 16.57
CA ASP A 287 -19.10 13.55 15.29
C ASP A 287 -17.57 13.45 15.27
N VAL A 288 -17.04 12.57 14.41
CA VAL A 288 -15.59 12.35 14.24
C VAL A 288 -14.93 13.34 13.29
N ALA A 289 -15.70 14.15 12.57
CA ALA A 289 -15.16 15.07 11.57
C ALA A 289 -14.12 16.09 12.12
N PRO A 290 -14.33 16.72 13.29
CA PRO A 290 -13.31 17.61 13.86
C PRO A 290 -11.97 16.89 14.12
N LEU A 291 -12.02 15.60 14.47
CA LEU A 291 -10.82 14.79 14.70
C LEU A 291 -10.07 14.51 13.40
N ILE A 292 -10.81 14.22 12.32
CA ILE A 292 -10.25 14.03 10.98
C ILE A 292 -9.56 15.30 10.48
N GLU A 293 -10.23 16.45 10.63
CA GLU A 293 -9.72 17.76 10.22
C GLU A 293 -8.45 18.12 11.01
N ALA A 294 -8.46 17.92 12.33
CA ALA A 294 -7.28 18.14 13.18
C ALA A 294 -6.11 17.20 12.80
N ASN A 295 -6.37 15.92 12.52
CA ASN A 295 -5.35 14.96 12.10
C ASN A 295 -4.67 15.39 10.80
N VAL A 296 -5.43 15.87 9.82
CA VAL A 296 -4.90 16.39 8.55
C VAL A 296 -4.05 17.63 8.75
N LEU A 297 -4.47 18.55 9.62
CA LEU A 297 -3.69 19.76 9.94
C LEU A 297 -2.35 19.44 10.64
N GLY A 298 -2.25 18.30 11.32
CA GLY A 298 -1.01 17.80 11.92
C GLY A 298 -0.04 17.13 10.94
N LYS A 299 -0.41 16.95 9.66
CA LYS A 299 0.46 16.30 8.67
C LYS A 299 1.75 17.09 8.49
N HIS A 300 2.90 16.41 8.51
CA HIS A 300 4.19 17.03 8.23
C HIS A 300 4.42 17.28 6.74
N LEU A 301 5.33 18.19 6.41
CA LEU A 301 5.69 18.50 5.03
C LEU A 301 6.24 17.26 4.33
N MET A 302 7.16 16.54 4.98
CA MET A 302 7.77 15.32 4.44
C MET A 302 7.95 14.25 5.51
N LEU A 303 7.99 12.99 5.08
CA LEU A 303 8.43 11.82 5.84
C LEU A 303 7.78 11.64 7.22
N GLY A 304 6.57 12.19 7.45
CA GLY A 304 5.93 12.13 8.77
C GLY A 304 6.71 12.84 9.88
N GLY A 305 7.58 13.79 9.53
CA GLY A 305 8.43 14.50 10.49
C GLY A 305 9.79 13.84 10.74
N LEU A 306 10.04 12.66 10.15
CA LEU A 306 11.36 12.03 10.21
C LEU A 306 12.41 12.88 9.48
N PRO A 307 13.67 12.84 9.92
CA PRO A 307 14.75 13.44 9.14
C PRO A 307 14.88 12.75 7.77
N PRO A 308 15.43 13.44 6.76
CA PRO A 308 15.75 12.83 5.48
C PRO A 308 16.58 11.56 5.69
N PHE A 309 16.29 10.51 4.92
CA PHE A 309 17.00 9.23 5.02
C PHE A 309 18.41 9.30 4.41
N LYS A 310 19.26 10.18 4.96
CA LYS A 310 20.66 10.36 4.61
C LYS A 310 21.55 9.62 5.62
N PRO A 311 22.79 9.24 5.25
CA PRO A 311 23.71 8.50 6.13
C PRO A 311 23.87 9.16 7.51
N GLU A 312 24.01 10.48 7.56
CA GLU A 312 24.20 11.24 8.80
C GLU A 312 22.98 11.26 9.73
N ALA A 313 21.81 10.83 9.27
CA ALA A 313 20.55 10.87 10.01
C ALA A 313 19.99 9.47 10.32
N GLU A 314 20.65 8.39 9.91
CA GLU A 314 20.14 7.03 10.02
C GLU A 314 19.80 6.61 11.46
N GLU A 315 20.68 6.89 12.43
CA GLU A 315 20.41 6.61 13.84
C GLU A 315 19.18 7.36 14.36
N GLN A 316 19.04 8.63 13.97
CA GLN A 316 17.90 9.45 14.36
C GLN A 316 16.61 8.96 13.71
N VAL A 317 16.65 8.54 12.44
CA VAL A 317 15.51 7.91 11.77
C VAL A 317 15.02 6.73 12.60
N LEU A 318 15.91 5.79 12.93
CA LEU A 318 15.57 4.57 13.65
C LEU A 318 14.99 4.87 15.05
N LYS A 319 15.53 5.89 15.74
CA LYS A 319 15.04 6.34 17.05
C LYS A 319 13.64 6.96 17.00
N ASP A 320 13.32 7.66 15.92
CA ASP A 320 12.03 8.35 15.77
C ASP A 320 10.96 7.52 15.04
N LEU A 321 11.26 6.29 14.63
CA LEU A 321 10.27 5.41 14.01
C LEU A 321 9.09 5.15 14.94
N SER A 322 7.91 5.04 14.33
CA SER A 322 6.76 4.46 15.00
C SER A 322 7.08 3.02 15.40
N GLU A 323 6.68 2.62 16.61
CA GLU A 323 6.78 1.25 17.10
C GLU A 323 5.83 0.29 16.36
N ARG A 324 4.94 0.81 15.51
CA ARG A 324 3.98 0.01 14.77
C ARG A 324 4.64 -0.71 13.58
N PRO A 325 4.49 -2.03 13.47
CA PRO A 325 4.93 -2.77 12.29
C PRO A 325 4.01 -2.49 11.09
N MET A 326 4.52 -2.72 9.88
CA MET A 326 3.83 -2.42 8.62
C MET A 326 2.44 -3.08 8.53
N VAL A 327 2.31 -4.33 8.96
CA VAL A 327 1.03 -5.05 8.94
C VAL A 327 -0.07 -4.34 9.75
N SER A 328 0.30 -3.68 10.84
CA SER A 328 -0.66 -3.04 11.74
C SER A 328 -1.20 -1.70 11.19
N ILE A 329 -0.59 -1.13 10.15
CA ILE A 329 -0.93 0.20 9.61
C ILE A 329 -1.45 0.16 8.16
N GLY A 330 -1.87 -1.02 7.70
CA GLY A 330 -2.47 -1.21 6.38
C GLY A 330 -1.46 -1.10 5.24
N GLY A 331 -0.39 -1.90 5.29
CA GLY A 331 0.73 -1.97 4.33
C GLY A 331 0.33 -1.70 2.89
#